data_AF-A0A3M1C919-F1
#
_entry.id   AF-A0A3M1C919-F1
#
_cell.length_a   1.000
_cell.length_b   1.000
_cell.length_c   1.000
_cell.angle_alpha   90.00
_cell.angle_beta   90.00
_cell.angle_gamma   90.00
#
_symmetry.space_group_name_H-M   'P 1'
#
loop_
_entity.id
_entity.type
_entity.pdbx_description
1 polymer ?
#
loop_
_entity_poly.entity_id
_entity_poly.type
_entity_poly.pdbx_seq_one_letter_code
_entity_poly.pdbx_strand_id
1 'polypeptide(L)'
;MWYYFKRGKAGGPVSSEAVAKKIRLGELGPYDMLRFQGQDSWVPLIEIPDFQECFDPQKRLKTQEAQWVLLLKNQERGTYLQKGPYSTSVVREMLSSGKISHEDYIWKEGMKEWYQIAFLEPFQSVKGVPEEVLLHSSEDSLTSEELLDHIVERKDLEETPPKPFDQDLEAENLEDLTDPKVYQKVREREEKERLQRFVKKRKRHFLQPSVSGNRSFQSLGKALSSLKKNLKPFMWHGLFFGGTLLLFIIAFLISSRLSQIKKEASFSGRVPPKKASAKKIIHPPSSKGVPKRTLTPRAATYLKLRFLPKQKELVVLTDGTDRLGVLLVGRGGQILEKKSVYQEWSTSQRRISLKSFPEGLYRVEVQSGKRRVQRKIFLGQKNKAFLKRLRQHKKQLSYWHQQEKWKLIQMTKELLRHIQTVKDLKFRRWFQKNINRSWKGVHQSFFMNLKSFCKKILDQKMPLKDRRAQAKAFYYEAQRLSLYRGKKL
;
A
#
# COMPACT_ATOMS: atom_id res chain seq x y z
N MET A 1 15.10 -16.06 -42.13
CA MET A 1 16.22 -15.82 -41.18
C MET A 1 15.74 -16.04 -39.76
N TRP A 2 16.65 -16.34 -38.83
CA TRP A 2 16.34 -16.56 -37.40
C TRP A 2 16.96 -15.48 -36.53
N TYR A 3 16.28 -15.14 -35.44
CA TYR A 3 16.79 -14.35 -34.32
C TYR A 3 16.78 -15.24 -33.08
N TYR A 4 17.78 -15.12 -32.20
CA TYR A 4 17.86 -15.86 -30.94
C TYR A 4 17.93 -14.90 -29.76
N PHE A 5 17.40 -15.28 -28.60
CA PHE A 5 17.45 -14.49 -27.37
C PHE A 5 18.22 -15.25 -26.30
N LYS A 6 19.37 -14.72 -25.91
CA LYS A 6 20.26 -15.35 -24.93
C LYS A 6 20.75 -14.33 -23.92
N ARG A 7 20.66 -14.67 -22.62
CA ARG A 7 21.11 -13.81 -21.50
C ARG A 7 20.57 -12.37 -21.59
N GLY A 8 19.29 -12.23 -21.93
CA GLY A 8 18.63 -10.93 -22.00
C GLY A 8 18.95 -10.09 -23.24
N LYS A 9 19.70 -10.62 -24.21
CA LYS A 9 20.05 -9.93 -25.47
C LYS A 9 19.56 -10.71 -26.67
N ALA A 10 18.92 -10.02 -27.61
CA ALA A 10 18.57 -10.57 -28.91
C ALA A 10 19.78 -10.53 -29.85
N GLY A 11 20.05 -11.62 -30.55
CA GLY A 11 21.07 -11.73 -31.60
C GLY A 11 20.46 -12.23 -32.90
N GLY A 12 21.10 -11.93 -34.03
CA GLY A 12 20.60 -12.22 -35.38
C GLY A 12 20.67 -11.00 -36.31
N PRO A 13 20.19 -11.12 -37.56
CA PRO A 13 19.61 -12.32 -38.18
C PRO A 13 20.68 -13.37 -38.55
N VAL A 14 20.38 -14.66 -38.38
CA VAL A 14 21.26 -15.79 -38.74
C VAL A 14 20.51 -16.82 -39.60
N SER A 15 21.24 -17.59 -40.43
CA SER A 15 20.68 -18.69 -41.20
C SER A 15 20.36 -19.91 -40.32
N SER A 16 19.51 -20.83 -40.79
CA SER A 16 19.22 -22.08 -40.06
C SER A 16 20.50 -22.90 -39.82
N GLU A 17 21.41 -22.94 -40.79
CA GLU A 17 22.72 -23.60 -40.63
C GLU A 17 23.57 -22.97 -39.53
N ALA A 18 23.55 -21.64 -39.41
CA ALA A 18 24.26 -20.94 -38.35
C ALA A 18 23.65 -21.22 -36.97
N VAL A 19 22.33 -21.34 -36.88
CA VAL A 19 21.64 -21.79 -35.65
C VAL A 19 22.06 -23.22 -35.31
N ALA A 20 22.01 -24.16 -36.25
CA ALA A 20 22.44 -25.54 -36.05
C ALA A 20 23.91 -25.63 -35.60
N LYS A 21 24.80 -24.84 -36.21
CA LYS A 21 26.21 -24.74 -35.80
C LYS A 21 26.34 -24.23 -34.36
N LYS A 22 25.57 -23.20 -33.97
CA LYS A 22 25.55 -22.69 -32.59
C LYS A 22 25.04 -23.72 -31.58
N ILE A 23 24.05 -24.54 -31.94
CA ILE A 23 23.59 -25.66 -31.10
C ILE A 23 24.70 -26.69 -30.91
N ARG A 24 25.35 -27.11 -32.00
CA ARG A 24 26.45 -28.10 -31.96
C ARG A 24 27.65 -27.60 -31.15
N LEU A 25 27.94 -26.30 -31.21
CA LEU A 25 28.97 -25.65 -30.39
C LEU A 25 28.57 -25.48 -28.90
N GLY A 26 27.33 -25.77 -28.53
CA GLY A 26 26.81 -25.53 -27.18
C GLY A 26 26.55 -24.05 -26.86
N GLU A 27 26.55 -23.19 -27.88
CA GLU A 27 26.22 -21.77 -27.72
C GLU A 27 24.72 -21.53 -27.59
N LEU A 28 23.86 -22.43 -28.10
CA LEU A 28 22.41 -22.36 -27.90
C LEU A 28 21.95 -23.66 -27.22
N GLY A 29 21.22 -23.50 -26.12
CA GLY A 29 20.57 -24.58 -25.40
C GLY A 29 19.15 -24.86 -25.90
N PRO A 30 18.53 -25.97 -25.47
CA PRO A 30 17.19 -26.37 -25.88
C PRO A 30 16.09 -25.37 -25.49
N TYR A 31 16.29 -24.61 -24.42
CA TYR A 31 15.34 -23.59 -23.93
C TYR A 31 15.73 -22.17 -24.33
N ASP A 32 16.84 -21.97 -25.05
CA ASP A 32 17.09 -20.66 -25.63
C ASP A 32 15.98 -20.37 -26.65
N MET A 33 15.55 -19.11 -26.68
CA MET A 33 14.38 -18.73 -27.47
C MET A 33 14.81 -18.32 -28.88
N LEU A 34 14.14 -18.83 -29.90
CA LEU A 34 14.28 -18.42 -31.29
C LEU A 34 13.03 -17.71 -31.77
N ARG A 35 13.21 -16.84 -32.76
CA ARG A 35 12.12 -16.21 -33.49
C ARG A 35 12.43 -16.24 -34.97
N PHE A 36 11.53 -16.80 -35.77
CA PHE A 36 11.65 -16.76 -37.22
C PHE A 36 11.28 -15.36 -37.74
N GLN A 37 11.98 -14.90 -38.77
CA GLN A 37 11.66 -13.63 -39.42
C GLN A 37 10.24 -13.69 -40.02
N GLY A 38 9.34 -12.84 -39.53
CA GLY A 38 7.93 -12.83 -39.90
C GLY A 38 6.99 -13.44 -38.86
N GLN A 39 7.51 -14.04 -37.79
CA GLN A 39 6.72 -14.45 -36.62
C GLN A 39 6.86 -13.43 -35.48
N ASP A 40 5.77 -13.28 -34.71
CA ASP A 40 5.68 -12.34 -33.59
C ASP A 40 6.09 -12.95 -32.24
N SER A 41 6.08 -14.29 -32.13
CA SER A 41 6.41 -15.00 -30.91
C SER A 41 7.84 -15.54 -30.90
N TRP A 42 8.40 -15.57 -29.69
CA TRP A 42 9.62 -16.31 -29.39
C TRP A 42 9.21 -17.74 -29.01
N VAL A 43 9.85 -18.73 -29.63
CA VAL A 43 9.59 -20.16 -29.45
C VAL A 43 10.88 -20.82 -28.95
N PRO A 44 10.84 -21.65 -27.90
CA PRO A 44 12.04 -22.34 -27.40
C PRO A 44 12.58 -23.31 -28.46
N LEU A 45 13.91 -23.43 -28.55
CA LEU A 45 14.59 -24.24 -29.57
C LEU A 45 14.07 -25.69 -29.66
N ILE A 46 13.74 -26.29 -28.52
CA ILE A 46 13.29 -27.68 -28.42
C ILE A 46 11.94 -27.93 -29.11
N GLU A 47 11.11 -26.89 -29.24
CA GLU A 47 9.79 -26.98 -29.89
C GLU A 47 9.87 -26.86 -31.42
N ILE A 48 11.03 -26.48 -31.97
CA ILE A 48 11.20 -26.28 -33.41
C ILE A 48 11.73 -27.58 -34.05
N PRO A 49 10.93 -28.27 -34.89
CA PRO A 49 11.29 -29.58 -35.46
C PRO A 49 12.64 -29.57 -36.18
N ASP A 50 12.92 -28.53 -36.96
CA ASP A 50 14.15 -28.37 -37.75
C ASP A 50 15.45 -28.46 -36.93
N PHE A 51 15.39 -28.16 -35.63
CA PHE A 51 16.55 -28.15 -34.74
C PHE A 51 16.55 -29.30 -33.74
N GLN A 52 15.49 -30.11 -33.69
CA GLN A 52 15.41 -31.21 -32.73
C GLN A 52 16.57 -32.19 -32.92
N GLU A 53 16.89 -32.58 -34.15
CA GLU A 53 17.99 -33.51 -34.46
C GLU A 53 19.38 -32.99 -34.07
N CYS A 54 19.55 -31.67 -33.91
CA CYS A 54 20.82 -31.08 -33.51
C CYS A 54 21.14 -31.30 -32.01
N PHE A 55 20.16 -31.72 -31.20
CA PHE A 55 20.36 -32.05 -29.80
C PHE A 55 20.74 -33.51 -29.62
N ASP A 56 21.92 -33.73 -29.03
CA ASP A 56 22.38 -35.06 -28.60
C ASP A 56 21.30 -35.76 -27.75
N PRO A 57 20.82 -36.96 -28.15
CA PRO A 57 19.81 -37.73 -27.41
C PRO A 57 20.16 -37.91 -25.93
N GLN A 58 21.45 -38.03 -25.59
CA GLN A 58 21.88 -38.17 -24.21
C GLN A 58 21.78 -36.86 -23.42
N LYS A 59 22.01 -35.71 -24.06
CA LYS A 59 21.77 -34.39 -23.45
C LYS A 59 20.29 -34.08 -23.33
N ARG A 60 19.45 -34.52 -24.27
CA ARG A 60 17.98 -34.44 -24.16
C ARG A 60 17.47 -35.11 -22.88
N LEU A 61 18.03 -36.27 -22.53
CA LEU A 61 17.66 -37.00 -21.31
C LEU A 61 18.19 -36.33 -20.03
N LYS A 62 19.44 -35.83 -20.02
CA LYS A 62 19.99 -35.12 -18.85
C LYS A 62 19.39 -33.73 -18.60
N THR A 63 18.93 -33.04 -19.65
CA THR A 63 18.37 -31.68 -19.55
C THR A 63 16.85 -31.66 -19.33
N GLN A 64 16.19 -32.82 -19.39
CA GLN A 64 14.80 -33.00 -18.96
C GLN A 64 14.63 -33.36 -17.48
N GLU A 65 15.72 -33.48 -16.72
CA GLU A 65 15.59 -33.57 -15.26
C GLU A 65 15.01 -32.25 -14.75
N ALA A 66 13.71 -32.29 -14.46
CA ALA A 66 12.94 -31.15 -13.97
C ALA A 66 13.72 -30.43 -12.87
N GLN A 67 14.04 -29.17 -13.13
CA GLN A 67 14.73 -28.31 -12.18
C GLN A 67 13.71 -27.78 -11.19
N TRP A 68 13.75 -28.30 -9.98
CA TRP A 68 12.88 -27.92 -8.89
C TRP A 68 13.47 -26.75 -8.11
N VAL A 69 12.62 -25.80 -7.79
CA VAL A 69 12.91 -24.72 -6.84
C VAL A 69 12.16 -25.05 -5.55
N LEU A 70 12.86 -25.00 -4.42
CA LEU A 70 12.31 -25.26 -3.09
C LEU A 70 12.06 -23.93 -2.37
N LEU A 71 11.01 -23.90 -1.56
CA LEU A 71 10.64 -22.77 -0.72
C LEU A 71 10.50 -23.26 0.72
N LEU A 72 11.57 -23.04 1.49
CA LEU A 72 11.75 -23.59 2.84
C LEU A 72 11.19 -22.64 3.89
N LYS A 73 10.41 -23.16 4.84
CA LYS A 73 9.86 -22.35 5.93
C LYS A 73 10.92 -22.08 7.00
N ASN A 74 11.27 -20.82 7.22
CA ASN A 74 12.16 -20.44 8.32
C ASN A 74 11.37 -20.42 9.64
N GLN A 75 11.62 -21.41 10.51
CA GLN A 75 10.93 -21.59 11.79
C GLN A 75 11.01 -20.36 12.70
N GLU A 76 12.14 -19.64 12.70
CA GLU A 76 12.33 -18.50 13.61
C GLU A 76 11.57 -17.24 13.20
N ARG A 77 11.36 -17.05 11.89
CA ARG A 77 10.92 -15.77 11.33
C ARG A 77 9.58 -15.83 10.63
N GLY A 78 9.02 -17.02 10.39
CA GLY A 78 7.83 -17.20 9.57
C GLY A 78 8.01 -16.67 8.14
N THR A 79 9.26 -16.53 7.69
CA THR A 79 9.62 -16.12 6.32
C THR A 79 10.00 -17.35 5.52
N TYR A 80 9.86 -17.30 4.20
CA TYR A 80 10.29 -18.39 3.33
C TYR A 80 11.64 -18.10 2.68
N LEU A 81 12.47 -19.14 2.55
CA LEU A 81 13.77 -19.10 1.88
C LEU A 81 13.72 -19.93 0.60
N GLN A 82 13.92 -19.30 -0.54
CA GLN A 82 13.98 -19.97 -1.82
C GLN A 82 15.38 -20.57 -2.06
N LYS A 83 15.44 -21.84 -2.50
CA LYS A 83 16.68 -22.55 -2.86
C LYS A 83 16.48 -23.35 -4.16
N GLY A 84 17.58 -23.56 -4.89
CA GLY A 84 17.59 -24.31 -6.15
C GLY A 84 18.16 -23.49 -7.32
N PRO A 85 18.06 -23.99 -8.56
CA PRO A 85 17.36 -25.21 -8.97
C PRO A 85 18.05 -26.53 -8.53
N TYR A 86 17.27 -27.57 -8.27
CA TYR A 86 17.71 -28.92 -7.91
C TYR A 86 17.10 -29.98 -8.83
N SER A 87 17.81 -31.08 -9.08
CA SER A 87 17.24 -32.24 -9.75
C SER A 87 16.32 -33.04 -8.82
N THR A 88 15.43 -33.87 -9.39
CA THR A 88 14.55 -34.75 -8.62
C THR A 88 15.32 -35.67 -7.67
N SER A 89 16.49 -36.16 -8.09
CA SER A 89 17.36 -37.02 -7.26
C SER A 89 17.90 -36.28 -6.03
N VAL A 90 18.36 -35.03 -6.21
CA VAL A 90 18.86 -34.19 -5.10
C VAL A 90 17.75 -33.86 -4.11
N VAL A 91 16.53 -33.53 -4.59
CA VAL A 91 15.39 -33.27 -3.70
C VAL A 91 15.03 -34.51 -2.86
N ARG A 92 15.04 -35.71 -3.46
CA ARG A 92 14.82 -36.97 -2.73
C ARG A 92 15.90 -37.22 -1.67
N GLU A 93 17.16 -36.97 -2.00
CA GLU A 93 18.27 -37.07 -1.05
C GLU A 93 18.08 -36.10 0.12
N MET A 94 17.73 -34.83 -0.17
CA MET A 94 17.47 -33.82 0.85
C MET A 94 16.31 -34.21 1.78
N LEU A 95 15.22 -34.77 1.24
CA LEU A 95 14.12 -35.33 2.03
C LEU A 95 14.58 -36.49 2.91
N SER A 96 15.30 -37.46 2.34
CA SER A 96 15.76 -38.64 3.07
C SER A 96 16.75 -38.30 4.20
N SER A 97 17.53 -37.23 4.02
CA SER A 97 18.45 -36.70 5.03
C SER A 97 17.79 -35.80 6.07
N GLY A 98 16.51 -35.45 5.91
CA GLY A 98 15.80 -34.51 6.77
C GLY A 98 16.23 -33.04 6.62
N LYS A 99 16.96 -32.68 5.54
CA LYS A 99 17.35 -31.29 5.25
C LYS A 99 16.18 -30.40 4.85
N ILE A 100 15.14 -31.01 4.29
CA ILE A 100 13.88 -30.37 3.89
C ILE A 100 12.73 -31.25 4.37
N SER A 101 11.59 -30.64 4.69
CA SER A 101 10.40 -31.32 5.19
C SER A 101 9.40 -31.56 4.06
N HIS A 102 8.52 -32.57 4.21
CA HIS A 102 7.40 -32.78 3.30
C HIS A 102 6.38 -31.62 3.33
N GLU A 103 6.38 -30.81 4.39
CA GLU A 103 5.57 -29.59 4.52
C GLU A 103 6.14 -28.39 3.76
N ASP A 104 7.39 -28.45 3.30
CA ASP A 104 7.97 -27.38 2.48
C ASP A 104 7.32 -27.35 1.09
N TYR A 105 7.43 -26.20 0.43
CA TYR A 105 6.84 -25.99 -0.89
C TYR A 105 7.89 -26.17 -1.99
N ILE A 106 7.43 -26.63 -3.15
CA ILE A 106 8.27 -26.87 -4.32
C ILE A 106 7.53 -26.43 -5.59
N TRP A 107 8.30 -25.95 -6.56
CA TRP A 107 7.82 -25.50 -7.85
C TRP A 107 8.80 -25.91 -8.95
N LYS A 108 8.32 -26.15 -10.15
CA LYS A 108 9.15 -26.30 -11.36
C LYS A 108 8.52 -25.55 -12.52
N GLU A 109 9.34 -25.26 -13.53
CA GLU A 109 8.87 -24.62 -14.75
C GLU A 109 7.70 -25.41 -15.37
N GLY A 110 6.64 -24.69 -15.74
CA GLY A 110 5.37 -25.26 -16.20
C GLY A 110 4.30 -25.44 -15.11
N MET A 111 4.63 -25.35 -13.82
CA MET A 111 3.63 -25.32 -12.74
C MET A 111 3.02 -23.93 -12.56
N LYS A 112 1.71 -23.86 -12.32
CA LYS A 112 0.99 -22.59 -12.09
C LYS A 112 1.21 -22.03 -10.68
N GLU A 113 1.38 -22.93 -9.70
CA GLU A 113 1.41 -22.61 -8.28
C GLU A 113 2.46 -23.46 -7.57
N TRP A 114 2.83 -23.05 -6.35
CA TRP A 114 3.69 -23.83 -5.46
C TRP A 114 2.89 -24.97 -4.85
N TYR A 115 3.46 -26.17 -4.83
CA TYR A 115 2.82 -27.34 -4.22
C TYR A 115 3.64 -27.78 -3.00
N GLN A 116 2.98 -28.29 -1.96
CA GLN A 116 3.72 -28.97 -0.88
C GLN A 116 4.37 -30.23 -1.44
N ILE A 117 5.59 -30.51 -0.99
CA ILE A 117 6.37 -31.65 -1.46
C ILE A 117 5.62 -32.98 -1.22
N ALA A 118 4.86 -33.09 -0.14
CA ALA A 118 4.02 -34.25 0.18
C ALA A 118 3.02 -34.65 -0.93
N PHE A 119 2.51 -33.68 -1.71
CA PHE A 119 1.44 -33.93 -2.69
C PHE A 119 1.94 -34.33 -4.07
N LEU A 120 3.25 -34.31 -4.29
CA LEU A 120 3.82 -34.62 -5.60
C LEU A 120 4.25 -36.08 -5.66
N GLU A 121 3.67 -36.82 -6.60
CA GLU A 121 3.94 -38.24 -6.88
C GLU A 121 5.45 -38.60 -6.85
N PRO A 122 6.38 -37.80 -7.43
CA PRO A 122 7.80 -38.15 -7.44
C PRO A 122 8.48 -38.23 -6.06
N PHE A 123 7.84 -37.69 -5.01
CA PHE A 123 8.39 -37.57 -3.66
C PHE A 123 7.60 -38.34 -2.58
N GLN A 124 6.44 -38.91 -2.91
CA GLN A 124 5.61 -39.67 -1.97
C GLN A 124 6.27 -40.97 -1.49
N SER A 125 7.16 -41.56 -2.30
CA SER A 125 7.80 -42.85 -2.00
C SER A 125 8.99 -42.75 -1.04
N VAL A 126 9.37 -41.56 -0.59
CA VAL A 126 10.49 -41.39 0.36
C VAL A 126 9.99 -41.76 1.76
N LYS A 127 10.59 -42.79 2.36
CA LYS A 127 10.21 -43.29 3.70
C LYS A 127 10.25 -42.14 4.72
N GLY A 128 9.14 -41.90 5.42
CA GLY A 128 9.07 -40.88 6.47
C GLY A 128 7.85 -39.96 6.43
N VAL A 129 6.95 -40.10 5.45
CA VAL A 129 5.67 -39.37 5.43
C VAL A 129 4.73 -39.97 6.49
N PRO A 130 4.35 -39.24 7.55
CA PRO A 130 3.31 -39.69 8.46
C PRO A 130 1.99 -39.77 7.68
N GLU A 131 1.34 -40.93 7.73
CA GLU A 131 0.09 -41.21 6.99
C GLU A 131 -1.02 -40.17 7.29
N GLU A 132 -0.97 -39.52 8.46
CA GLU A 132 -1.89 -38.45 8.87
C GLU A 132 -1.83 -37.17 8.01
N VAL A 133 -0.70 -36.89 7.34
CA VAL A 133 -0.53 -35.68 6.51
C VAL A 133 -1.27 -35.82 5.18
N LEU A 134 -1.44 -37.04 4.66
CA LEU A 134 -2.10 -37.29 3.38
C LEU A 134 -3.62 -37.07 3.44
N LEU A 135 -4.23 -37.15 4.63
CA LEU A 135 -5.68 -37.09 4.83
C LEU A 135 -6.26 -35.67 4.97
N HIS A 136 -5.44 -34.62 5.10
CA HIS A 136 -5.89 -33.23 5.33
C HIS A 136 -5.89 -32.33 4.06
N SER A 137 -6.01 -32.91 2.87
CA SER A 137 -5.37 -32.39 1.64
C SER A 137 -6.22 -31.61 0.62
N SER A 138 -7.14 -30.70 1.01
CA SER A 138 -7.82 -29.88 -0.03
C SER A 138 -8.04 -28.39 0.23
N GLU A 139 -7.78 -27.85 1.42
CA GLU A 139 -8.13 -26.45 1.71
C GLU A 139 -6.94 -25.47 1.84
N ASP A 140 -5.70 -25.96 1.96
CA ASP A 140 -4.53 -25.12 2.30
C ASP A 140 -3.55 -24.85 1.14
N SER A 141 -4.02 -24.87 -0.12
CA SER A 141 -3.20 -24.39 -1.25
C SER A 141 -2.99 -22.88 -1.15
N LEU A 142 -1.80 -22.45 -0.71
CA LEU A 142 -1.43 -21.04 -0.71
C LEU A 142 -1.26 -20.55 -2.15
N THR A 143 -1.92 -19.45 -2.48
CA THR A 143 -1.76 -18.84 -3.80
C THR A 143 -0.35 -18.28 -3.96
N SER A 144 0.17 -18.29 -5.19
CA SER A 144 1.48 -17.72 -5.52
C SER A 144 1.65 -16.28 -5.02
N GLU A 145 0.57 -15.49 -5.00
CA GLU A 145 0.58 -14.11 -4.51
C GLU A 145 0.80 -14.00 -2.99
N GLU A 146 0.21 -14.90 -2.20
CA GLU A 146 0.38 -14.92 -0.74
C GLU A 146 1.78 -15.37 -0.33
N LEU A 147 2.37 -16.33 -1.05
CA LEU A 147 3.74 -16.78 -0.77
C LEU A 147 4.78 -15.73 -1.13
N LEU A 148 4.61 -15.02 -2.24
CA LEU A 148 5.56 -14.00 -2.72
C LEU A 148 5.75 -12.85 -1.73
N ASP A 149 4.73 -12.49 -0.94
CA ASP A 149 4.82 -11.43 0.08
C ASP A 149 5.76 -11.81 1.26
N HIS A 150 6.12 -13.09 1.39
CA HIS A 150 6.94 -13.63 2.49
C HIS A 150 8.32 -14.15 2.07
N ILE A 151 8.69 -14.06 0.78
CA ILE A 151 9.98 -14.52 0.28
C ILE A 151 11.07 -13.49 0.61
N VAL A 152 12.13 -13.95 1.28
CA VAL A 152 13.36 -13.16 1.46
C VAL A 152 14.40 -13.69 0.49
N GLU A 153 14.64 -12.97 -0.61
CA GLU A 153 15.82 -13.22 -1.45
C GLU A 153 17.08 -12.87 -0.68
N ARG A 154 17.91 -13.86 -0.35
CA ARG A 154 19.25 -13.61 0.17
C ARG A 154 20.21 -13.35 -0.99
N LYS A 155 20.87 -12.19 -0.95
CA LYS A 155 22.24 -12.05 -1.46
C LYS A 155 23.18 -12.49 -0.34
N ASP A 156 24.07 -13.42 -0.66
CA ASP A 156 24.97 -14.07 0.30
C ASP A 156 25.79 -13.06 1.12
N LEU A 157 25.55 -13.04 2.43
CA LEU A 157 26.44 -12.51 3.45
C LEU A 157 26.22 -13.33 4.73
N GLU A 158 27.25 -14.09 5.12
CA GLU A 158 27.35 -14.78 6.40
C GLU A 158 27.52 -13.77 7.54
N GLU A 159 26.63 -13.76 8.53
CA GLU A 159 26.92 -13.18 9.85
C GLU A 159 26.25 -14.03 10.96
N THR A 160 27.02 -14.22 12.03
CA THR A 160 26.75 -15.01 13.25
C THR A 160 25.55 -14.52 14.07
N PRO A 161 24.84 -15.42 14.79
CA PRO A 161 23.62 -15.07 15.51
C PRO A 161 23.88 -14.32 16.84
N PRO A 162 23.01 -13.35 17.22
CA PRO A 162 23.05 -12.73 18.54
C PRO A 162 22.36 -13.61 19.61
N LYS A 163 22.87 -13.53 20.84
CA LYS A 163 22.36 -14.26 22.02
C LYS A 163 20.89 -13.94 22.35
N PRO A 164 20.15 -14.89 22.95
CA PRO A 164 18.75 -14.70 23.33
C PRO A 164 18.60 -13.71 24.48
N PHE A 165 17.44 -13.04 24.48
CA PHE A 165 17.01 -12.09 25.50
C PHE A 165 15.99 -12.81 26.39
N ASP A 166 16.27 -12.93 27.69
CA ASP A 166 15.39 -13.60 28.65
C ASP A 166 14.03 -12.88 28.74
N GLN A 167 12.95 -13.65 28.60
CA GLN A 167 11.57 -13.23 28.80
C GLN A 167 10.93 -14.10 29.87
N ASP A 168 11.32 -13.87 31.12
CA ASP A 168 10.52 -14.25 32.27
C ASP A 168 10.42 -13.01 33.16
N LEU A 169 9.21 -12.43 33.22
CA LEU A 169 8.61 -11.69 34.33
C LEU A 169 7.41 -10.87 33.80
N GLU A 170 6.34 -10.84 34.60
CA GLU A 170 5.10 -10.06 34.49
C GLU A 170 3.90 -10.74 33.79
N ALA A 171 3.36 -11.77 34.44
CA ALA A 171 1.99 -12.25 34.24
C ALA A 171 1.09 -12.15 35.51
N GLU A 172 1.52 -11.42 36.55
CA GLU A 172 0.72 -11.20 37.76
C GLU A 172 0.42 -9.71 37.96
N ASN A 173 -0.86 -9.37 38.13
CA ASN A 173 -1.48 -8.04 38.35
C ASN A 173 -2.17 -7.38 37.14
N LEU A 174 -3.20 -8.03 36.59
CA LEU A 174 -4.14 -7.39 35.66
C LEU A 174 -5.57 -7.25 36.19
N GLU A 175 -5.82 -7.47 37.48
CA GLU A 175 -7.17 -7.34 38.07
C GLU A 175 -7.47 -5.94 38.62
N ASP A 176 -6.48 -5.06 38.76
CA ASP A 176 -6.66 -3.75 39.44
C ASP A 176 -6.83 -2.54 38.49
N LEU A 177 -7.09 -2.78 37.20
CA LEU A 177 -7.13 -1.75 36.15
C LEU A 177 -8.55 -1.25 35.78
N THR A 178 -9.57 -1.58 36.57
CA THR A 178 -10.95 -1.09 36.35
C THR A 178 -11.19 0.33 36.86
N ASP A 179 -10.33 0.88 37.74
CA ASP A 179 -10.43 2.28 38.17
C ASP A 179 -9.72 3.24 37.17
N PRO A 180 -10.45 4.17 36.51
CA PRO A 180 -9.88 5.15 35.60
C PRO A 180 -8.74 5.98 36.19
N LYS A 181 -8.74 6.21 37.51
CA LYS A 181 -7.70 6.99 38.21
C LYS A 181 -6.40 6.20 38.34
N VAL A 182 -6.49 4.89 38.59
CA VAL A 182 -5.33 3.99 38.65
C VAL A 182 -4.70 3.88 37.27
N TYR A 183 -5.51 3.73 36.22
CA TYR A 183 -5.04 3.73 34.83
C TYR A 183 -4.29 5.01 34.44
N GLN A 184 -4.82 6.18 34.82
CA GLN A 184 -4.15 7.47 34.55
C GLN A 184 -2.80 7.57 35.27
N LYS A 185 -2.73 7.12 36.53
CA LYS A 185 -1.50 7.18 37.34
C LYS A 185 -0.42 6.23 36.81
N VAL A 186 -0.78 5.03 36.38
CA VAL A 186 0.14 4.07 35.73
C VAL A 186 0.69 4.66 34.43
N ARG A 187 -0.18 5.25 33.60
CA ARG A 187 0.21 5.86 32.32
C ARG A 187 1.16 7.05 32.50
N GLU A 188 0.94 7.89 33.50
CA GLU A 188 1.83 9.01 33.82
C GLU A 188 3.21 8.54 34.32
N ARG A 189 3.26 7.43 35.06
CA ARG A 189 4.51 6.81 35.52
C ARG A 189 5.32 6.25 34.35
N GLU A 190 4.67 5.53 33.44
CA GLU A 190 5.31 5.00 32.22
C GLU A 190 5.86 6.11 31.31
N GLU A 191 5.13 7.21 31.13
CA GLU A 191 5.60 8.35 30.34
C GLU A 191 6.82 9.04 30.99
N LYS A 192 6.83 9.19 32.32
CA LYS A 192 7.98 9.72 33.06
C LYS A 192 9.21 8.82 32.92
N GLU A 193 9.06 7.50 33.05
CA GLU A 193 10.17 6.56 32.88
C GLU A 193 10.71 6.57 31.44
N ARG A 194 9.83 6.65 30.46
CA ARG A 194 10.21 6.74 29.05
C ARG A 194 11.02 8.00 28.76
N LEU A 195 10.62 9.13 29.33
CA LEU A 195 11.36 10.39 29.23
C LEU A 195 12.72 10.32 29.94
N GLN A 196 12.79 9.71 31.13
CA GLN A 196 14.06 9.51 31.84
C GLN A 196 15.03 8.61 31.06
N ARG A 197 14.56 7.51 30.46
CA ARG A 197 15.38 6.64 29.60
C ARG A 197 15.89 7.41 28.38
N PHE A 198 15.06 8.26 27.78
CA PHE A 198 15.45 9.11 26.64
C PHE A 198 16.54 10.12 27.02
N VAL A 199 16.41 10.81 28.17
CA VAL A 199 17.41 11.75 28.68
C VAL A 199 18.72 11.04 29.01
N LYS A 200 18.67 9.86 29.65
CA LYS A 200 19.85 9.06 30.00
C LYS A 200 20.60 8.56 28.76
N LYS A 201 19.87 8.15 27.72
CA LYS A 201 20.44 7.75 26.42
C LYS A 201 21.11 8.93 25.71
N ARG A 202 20.52 10.12 25.78
CA ARG A 202 21.09 11.34 25.17
C ARG A 202 22.33 11.85 25.89
N LYS A 203 22.40 11.72 27.23
CA LYS A 203 23.62 12.02 28.01
C LYS A 203 24.79 11.08 27.68
N ARG A 204 24.53 9.79 27.43
CA ARG A 204 25.58 8.83 27.03
C ARG A 204 26.19 9.12 25.67
N HIS A 205 25.40 9.63 24.72
CA HIS A 205 25.92 10.02 23.40
C HIS A 205 26.73 11.32 23.40
N PHE A 206 26.71 12.10 24.48
CA PHE A 206 27.43 13.38 24.58
C PHE A 206 28.78 13.29 25.31
N LEU A 207 29.13 12.13 25.88
CA LEU A 207 30.29 11.95 26.75
C LEU A 207 31.30 10.89 26.26
N GLN A 208 31.28 10.49 24.98
CA GLN A 208 32.39 9.71 24.42
C GLN A 208 33.32 10.60 23.58
N PRO A 209 34.56 10.88 24.04
CA PRO A 209 35.57 11.47 23.18
C PRO A 209 36.06 10.39 22.19
N SER A 210 35.84 10.61 20.91
CA SER A 210 36.41 9.77 19.85
C SER A 210 37.91 10.04 19.74
N VAL A 211 38.73 9.13 20.28
CA VAL A 211 40.16 9.06 20.05
C VAL A 211 40.40 8.32 18.72
N SER A 212 40.70 9.07 17.65
CA SER A 212 41.57 8.68 16.54
C SER A 212 41.48 9.73 15.42
N GLY A 213 42.64 10.18 14.92
CA GLY A 213 42.73 11.03 13.74
C GLY A 213 43.40 12.40 13.92
N ASN A 214 44.57 12.43 14.55
CA ASN A 214 45.46 13.60 14.49
C ASN A 214 46.16 13.64 13.13
N ARG A 215 45.73 14.55 12.25
CA ARG A 215 46.50 15.28 11.20
C ARG A 215 45.54 15.81 10.11
N SER A 216 44.79 16.89 10.39
CA SER A 216 44.33 17.84 9.34
C SER A 216 43.73 19.16 9.86
N PHE A 217 43.63 19.39 11.18
CA PHE A 217 42.90 20.55 11.70
C PHE A 217 43.68 21.87 11.85
N GLN A 218 44.97 21.93 11.45
CA GLN A 218 45.73 23.19 11.52
C GLN A 218 45.49 24.16 10.34
N SER A 219 44.90 23.71 9.23
CA SER A 219 44.60 24.58 8.07
C SER A 219 43.23 25.28 8.14
N LEU A 220 42.26 24.73 8.89
CA LEU A 220 40.93 25.32 9.07
C LEU A 220 40.90 26.46 10.11
N GLY A 221 41.83 26.46 11.08
CA GLY A 221 41.92 27.49 12.12
C GLY A 221 42.36 28.86 11.59
N LYS A 222 43.17 28.90 10.52
CA LYS A 222 43.64 30.15 9.89
C LYS A 222 42.61 30.76 8.92
N ALA A 223 41.72 29.94 8.35
CA ALA A 223 40.64 30.41 7.46
C ALA A 223 39.44 31.00 8.23
N LEU A 224 39.19 30.56 9.47
CA LEU A 224 38.09 31.06 10.29
C LEU A 224 38.43 32.31 11.11
N SER A 225 39.72 32.62 11.31
CA SER A 225 40.15 33.84 12.00
C SER A 225 40.09 35.10 11.11
N SER A 226 40.16 34.96 9.78
CA SER A 226 39.97 36.09 8.85
C SER A 226 38.49 36.47 8.67
N LEU A 227 37.56 35.51 8.81
CA LEU A 227 36.11 35.77 8.69
C LEU A 227 35.51 36.52 9.89
N LYS A 228 36.19 36.53 11.04
CA LYS A 228 35.70 37.16 12.28
C LYS A 228 35.81 38.69 12.30
N LYS A 229 36.61 39.30 11.41
CA LYS A 229 36.82 40.76 11.41
C LYS A 229 35.74 41.55 10.65
N ASN A 230 34.94 40.91 9.79
CA ASN A 230 33.97 41.59 8.92
C ASN A 230 32.48 41.37 9.26
N LEU A 231 32.13 40.63 10.32
CA LEU A 231 30.73 40.30 10.65
C LEU A 231 30.12 41.03 11.87
N LYS A 232 30.85 41.94 12.52
CA LYS A 232 30.35 42.62 13.73
C LYS A 232 29.18 43.61 13.52
N PRO A 233 29.04 44.36 12.40
CA PRO A 233 27.92 45.29 12.27
C PRO A 233 26.58 44.63 11.87
N PHE A 234 26.57 43.38 11.36
CA PHE A 234 25.35 42.75 10.85
C PHE A 234 24.52 41.96 11.89
N MET A 235 25.11 41.56 13.03
CA MET A 235 24.37 40.80 14.06
C MET A 235 23.50 41.67 14.97
N TRP A 236 23.80 42.95 15.12
CA TRP A 236 23.03 43.84 16.02
C TRP A 236 21.70 44.28 15.42
N HIS A 237 21.60 44.45 14.09
CA HIS A 237 20.33 44.77 13.43
C HIS A 237 19.36 43.58 13.40
N GLY A 238 19.86 42.34 13.28
CA GLY A 238 19.00 41.14 13.27
C GLY A 238 18.27 40.89 14.59
N LEU A 239 18.89 41.22 15.73
CA LEU A 239 18.27 41.08 17.05
C LEU A 239 17.23 42.18 17.34
N PHE A 240 17.46 43.41 16.88
CA PHE A 240 16.51 44.52 17.04
C PHE A 240 15.24 44.36 16.19
N PHE A 241 15.35 43.84 14.96
CA PHE A 241 14.19 43.59 14.09
C PHE A 241 13.36 42.37 14.54
N GLY A 242 13.99 41.36 15.15
CA GLY A 242 13.28 40.19 15.67
C GLY A 242 12.41 40.52 16.90
N GLY A 243 12.91 41.35 17.81
CA GLY A 243 12.20 41.73 19.03
C GLY A 243 11.00 42.65 18.76
N THR A 244 11.14 43.60 17.85
CA THR A 244 10.07 44.55 17.49
C THR A 244 8.90 43.88 16.76
N LEU A 245 9.18 42.90 15.90
CA LEU A 245 8.14 42.10 15.23
C LEU A 245 7.34 41.25 16.23
N LEU A 246 8.02 40.68 17.24
CA LEU A 246 7.36 39.88 18.28
C LEU A 246 6.42 40.75 19.13
N LEU A 247 6.84 41.96 19.50
CA LEU A 247 6.01 42.91 20.25
C LEU A 247 4.80 43.39 19.43
N PHE A 248 4.95 43.60 18.12
CA PHE A 248 3.82 43.91 17.23
C PHE A 248 2.80 42.77 17.15
N ILE A 249 3.26 41.52 17.10
CA ILE A 249 2.39 40.34 17.10
C ILE A 249 1.62 40.23 18.42
N ILE A 250 2.29 40.46 19.56
CA ILE A 250 1.65 40.43 20.88
C ILE A 250 0.60 41.55 21.00
N ALA A 251 0.92 42.78 20.59
CA ALA A 251 -0.02 43.91 20.60
C ALA A 251 -1.24 43.66 19.68
N PHE A 252 -1.02 43.08 18.50
CA PHE A 252 -2.10 42.72 17.57
C PHE A 252 -3.03 41.62 18.15
N LEU A 253 -2.46 40.62 18.83
CA LEU A 253 -3.23 39.56 19.48
C LEU A 253 -4.06 40.08 20.65
N ILE A 254 -3.54 41.04 21.43
CA ILE A 254 -4.28 41.68 22.53
C ILE A 254 -5.42 42.54 21.97
N SER A 255 -5.16 43.35 20.94
CA SER A 255 -6.18 44.19 20.29
C SER A 255 -7.29 43.36 19.63
N SER A 256 -6.93 42.24 18.99
CA SER A 256 -7.91 41.31 18.40
C SER A 256 -8.79 40.63 19.46
N ARG A 257 -8.32 40.49 20.70
CA ARG A 257 -9.09 39.90 21.81
C ARG A 257 -10.10 40.88 22.39
N LEU A 258 -9.72 42.16 22.51
CA LEU A 258 -10.58 43.23 23.02
C LEU A 258 -11.74 43.56 22.05
N SER A 259 -11.51 43.44 20.73
CA SER A 259 -12.55 43.60 19.70
C SER A 259 -13.66 42.54 19.76
N GLN A 260 -13.35 41.34 20.29
CA GLN A 260 -14.33 40.24 20.36
C GLN A 260 -15.28 40.32 21.56
N ILE A 261 -14.87 40.95 22.67
CA ILE A 261 -15.73 41.11 23.85
C ILE A 261 -16.90 42.07 23.57
N LYS A 262 -16.76 43.00 22.61
CA LYS A 262 -17.84 43.90 22.19
C LYS A 262 -18.94 43.28 21.32
N LYS A 263 -18.75 42.06 20.78
CA LYS A 263 -19.68 41.48 19.78
C LYS A 263 -20.60 40.38 20.29
N GLU A 264 -20.49 39.96 21.55
CA GLU A 264 -21.35 38.90 22.13
C GLU A 264 -22.62 39.41 22.81
N ALA A 265 -22.92 40.72 22.75
CA ALA A 265 -24.08 41.31 23.41
C ALA A 265 -25.38 41.35 22.57
N SER A 266 -25.48 40.65 21.44
CA SER A 266 -26.73 40.71 20.65
C SER A 266 -27.10 39.43 19.91
N PHE A 267 -28.39 39.12 20.01
CA PHE A 267 -29.22 38.37 19.07
C PHE A 267 -29.45 36.86 19.30
N SER A 268 -30.57 36.59 19.99
CA SER A 268 -31.35 35.35 19.94
C SER A 268 -32.55 35.52 18.98
N GLY A 269 -32.97 34.43 18.32
CA GLY A 269 -34.23 34.40 17.56
C GLY A 269 -34.33 33.28 16.51
N ARG A 270 -35.13 32.25 16.80
CA ARG A 270 -35.58 31.15 15.89
C ARG A 270 -36.90 31.52 15.21
N VAL A 271 -37.21 30.97 14.02
CA VAL A 271 -38.50 30.28 13.62
C VAL A 271 -38.31 29.52 12.26
N PRO A 272 -39.00 28.38 11.98
CA PRO A 272 -39.21 27.82 10.63
C PRO A 272 -40.71 27.66 10.21
N PRO A 273 -41.06 27.54 8.91
CA PRO A 273 -42.36 27.03 8.44
C PRO A 273 -42.23 25.70 7.65
N LYS A 274 -43.06 24.67 7.88
CA LYS A 274 -44.47 24.35 7.47
C LYS A 274 -44.62 23.72 6.07
N LYS A 275 -45.35 22.60 6.05
CA LYS A 275 -45.64 21.67 4.94
C LYS A 275 -46.93 22.06 4.19
N ALA A 276 -47.04 21.66 2.92
CA ALA A 276 -48.26 21.75 2.11
C ALA A 276 -48.64 20.38 1.49
N SER A 277 -49.88 20.31 1.02
CA SER A 277 -50.85 19.21 1.06
C SER A 277 -51.11 18.48 -0.26
N ALA A 278 -51.84 17.36 -0.15
CA ALA A 278 -52.16 16.36 -1.18
C ALA A 278 -53.29 16.77 -2.15
N LYS A 279 -53.30 16.17 -3.36
CA LYS A 279 -54.35 16.35 -4.38
C LYS A 279 -54.89 15.00 -4.90
N LYS A 280 -56.19 15.07 -5.22
CA LYS A 280 -57.25 14.08 -5.47
C LYS A 280 -57.06 13.20 -6.73
N ILE A 281 -57.50 11.94 -6.64
CA ILE A 281 -57.47 10.91 -7.71
C ILE A 281 -58.80 10.90 -8.47
N ILE A 282 -58.75 10.79 -9.81
CA ILE A 282 -59.89 10.56 -10.72
C ILE A 282 -59.52 9.38 -11.63
N HIS A 283 -60.45 8.41 -11.79
CA HIS A 283 -60.35 7.27 -12.71
C HIS A 283 -60.78 7.63 -14.14
N PRO A 284 -60.26 6.92 -15.16
CA PRO A 284 -60.96 6.82 -16.44
C PRO A 284 -61.15 5.38 -16.97
N PRO A 285 -62.02 5.20 -17.99
CA PRO A 285 -62.65 3.93 -18.36
C PRO A 285 -61.97 3.18 -19.54
N SER A 286 -62.59 2.05 -19.85
CA SER A 286 -62.19 0.89 -20.66
C SER A 286 -61.98 1.10 -22.17
N SER A 287 -60.95 0.39 -22.67
CA SER A 287 -60.78 -0.31 -23.97
C SER A 287 -60.94 0.43 -25.31
N LYS A 288 -59.87 0.44 -26.13
CA LYS A 288 -59.74 -0.33 -27.40
C LYS A 288 -58.39 0.01 -28.09
N GLY A 289 -57.72 -1.03 -28.60
CA GLY A 289 -56.57 -1.05 -29.52
C GLY A 289 -55.60 0.15 -29.53
N VAL A 290 -54.59 0.14 -28.66
CA VAL A 290 -53.52 1.16 -28.66
C VAL A 290 -52.22 0.53 -29.18
N PRO A 291 -51.51 1.14 -30.15
CA PRO A 291 -50.21 0.66 -30.63
C PRO A 291 -49.28 0.42 -29.45
N LYS A 292 -48.45 -0.64 -29.50
CA LYS A 292 -47.44 -0.97 -28.47
C LYS A 292 -46.60 0.29 -28.18
N ARG A 293 -47.05 1.12 -27.23
CA ARG A 293 -46.31 2.26 -26.73
C ARG A 293 -45.07 1.66 -26.12
N THR A 294 -43.93 1.85 -26.77
CA THR A 294 -42.62 1.71 -26.14
C THR A 294 -42.64 2.61 -24.92
N LEU A 295 -43.00 2.03 -23.77
CA LEU A 295 -43.11 2.71 -22.49
C LEU A 295 -41.72 3.26 -22.22
N THR A 296 -41.58 4.57 -22.42
CA THR A 296 -40.34 5.27 -22.06
C THR A 296 -40.04 4.93 -20.61
N PRO A 297 -38.81 4.48 -20.30
CA PRO A 297 -38.43 4.03 -18.97
C PRO A 297 -38.84 5.05 -17.92
N ARG A 298 -39.80 4.68 -17.06
CA ARG A 298 -40.34 5.59 -16.06
C ARG A 298 -39.24 5.89 -15.04
N ALA A 299 -38.90 7.17 -14.88
CA ALA A 299 -37.87 7.58 -13.93
C ALA A 299 -38.26 7.15 -12.51
N ALA A 300 -37.31 6.59 -11.76
CA ALA A 300 -37.54 6.14 -10.38
C ALA A 300 -38.06 7.29 -9.52
N THR A 301 -39.24 7.12 -8.91
CA THR A 301 -39.79 8.03 -7.90
C THR A 301 -39.43 7.59 -6.49
N TYR A 302 -39.00 6.35 -6.31
CA TYR A 302 -38.61 5.76 -5.04
C TYR A 302 -37.33 4.94 -5.19
N LEU A 303 -36.40 5.14 -4.27
CA LEU A 303 -35.18 4.34 -4.16
C LEU A 303 -34.83 4.23 -2.67
N LYS A 304 -34.74 3.00 -2.16
CA LYS A 304 -34.37 2.72 -0.77
C LYS A 304 -33.44 1.51 -0.71
N LEU A 305 -32.45 1.60 0.17
CA LEU A 305 -31.47 0.55 0.39
C LEU A 305 -31.70 -0.14 1.73
N ARG A 306 -31.84 -1.46 1.73
CA ARG A 306 -31.92 -2.30 2.93
C ARG A 306 -30.77 -3.29 2.94
N PHE A 307 -30.02 -3.36 4.03
CA PHE A 307 -28.94 -4.33 4.20
C PHE A 307 -29.40 -5.43 5.17
N LEU A 308 -29.18 -6.69 4.78
CA LEU A 308 -29.53 -7.89 5.54
C LEU A 308 -28.23 -8.53 6.06
N PRO A 309 -27.78 -8.19 7.28
CA PRO A 309 -26.45 -8.57 7.77
C PRO A 309 -26.25 -10.08 7.87
N LYS A 310 -27.27 -10.84 8.27
CA LYS A 310 -27.20 -12.31 8.40
C LYS A 310 -26.94 -13.01 7.06
N GLN A 311 -27.53 -12.50 5.98
CA GLN A 311 -27.39 -13.07 4.63
C GLN A 311 -26.22 -12.46 3.85
N LYS A 312 -25.60 -11.39 4.38
CA LYS A 312 -24.66 -10.53 3.64
C LYS A 312 -25.25 -10.08 2.30
N GLU A 313 -26.54 -9.70 2.31
CA GLU A 313 -27.27 -9.29 1.11
C GLU A 313 -27.71 -7.83 1.18
N LEU A 314 -27.68 -7.18 0.02
CA LEU A 314 -28.19 -5.83 -0.18
C LEU A 314 -29.47 -5.89 -1.01
N VAL A 315 -30.56 -5.37 -0.46
CA VAL A 315 -31.86 -5.29 -1.11
C VAL A 315 -32.15 -3.85 -1.53
N VAL A 316 -32.31 -3.64 -2.83
CA VAL A 316 -32.67 -2.36 -3.44
C VAL A 316 -34.17 -2.36 -3.70
N LEU A 317 -34.88 -1.44 -3.05
CA LEU A 317 -36.30 -1.21 -3.25
C LEU A 317 -36.47 0.02 -4.15
N THR A 318 -36.95 -0.17 -5.37
CA THR A 318 -37.21 0.92 -6.31
C THR A 318 -38.45 0.63 -7.17
N ASP A 319 -39.13 1.69 -7.58
CA ASP A 319 -40.23 1.68 -8.54
C ASP A 319 -39.75 2.02 -9.98
N GLY A 320 -38.48 2.39 -10.13
CA GLY A 320 -37.86 2.73 -11.40
C GLY A 320 -37.29 1.53 -12.13
N THR A 321 -36.81 1.82 -13.34
CA THR A 321 -36.34 0.84 -14.32
C THR A 321 -35.20 -0.06 -13.84
N ASP A 322 -35.08 -1.19 -14.54
CA ASP A 322 -34.34 -2.37 -14.12
C ASP A 322 -32.84 -2.13 -13.88
N ARG A 323 -32.16 -1.26 -14.66
CA ARG A 323 -30.71 -1.08 -14.50
C ARG A 323 -30.37 -0.21 -13.29
N LEU A 324 -29.79 -0.85 -12.28
CA LEU A 324 -29.22 -0.24 -11.08
C LEU A 324 -27.71 -0.07 -11.26
N GLY A 325 -27.18 1.13 -11.06
CA GLY A 325 -25.75 1.35 -10.86
C GLY A 325 -25.41 1.17 -9.39
N VAL A 326 -24.45 0.32 -9.08
CA VAL A 326 -24.04 -0.01 -7.71
C VAL A 326 -22.56 0.29 -7.57
N LEU A 327 -22.22 1.15 -6.62
CA LEU A 327 -20.85 1.50 -6.27
C LEU A 327 -20.58 1.10 -4.81
N LEU A 328 -19.65 0.18 -4.61
CA LEU A 328 -19.21 -0.29 -3.30
C LEU A 328 -17.79 0.21 -3.02
N VAL A 329 -17.63 0.96 -1.92
CA VAL A 329 -16.35 1.57 -1.53
C VAL A 329 -15.99 1.16 -0.10
N GLY A 330 -14.90 0.40 0.04
CA GLY A 330 -14.22 0.11 1.31
C GLY A 330 -12.90 0.88 1.40
N ARG A 331 -12.74 1.74 2.41
CA ARG A 331 -11.50 2.53 2.58
C ARG A 331 -10.44 1.74 3.32
N GLY A 332 -9.17 2.11 3.11
CA GLY A 332 -8.05 1.53 3.87
C GLY A 332 -8.20 1.67 5.38
N GLY A 333 -7.90 0.57 6.06
CA GLY A 333 -8.08 0.44 7.51
C GLY A 333 -9.55 0.37 7.95
N GLN A 334 -10.50 0.23 7.04
CA GLN A 334 -11.92 -0.03 7.36
C GLN A 334 -12.37 -1.44 6.99
N ILE A 335 -11.63 -2.10 6.11
CA ILE A 335 -11.82 -3.47 5.64
C ILE A 335 -10.59 -4.30 6.02
N LEU A 336 -10.78 -5.57 6.36
CA LEU A 336 -9.69 -6.52 6.59
C LEU A 336 -9.11 -6.98 5.24
N GLU A 337 -7.87 -7.48 5.27
CA GLU A 337 -7.12 -8.13 4.18
C GLU A 337 -6.82 -7.27 2.94
N LYS A 338 -7.64 -6.26 2.63
CA LYS A 338 -7.46 -5.38 1.47
C LYS A 338 -7.07 -3.97 1.88
N LYS A 339 -6.27 -3.31 1.04
CA LYS A 339 -5.90 -1.88 1.20
C LYS A 339 -7.05 -0.95 0.93
N SER A 340 -7.88 -1.28 -0.04
CA SER A 340 -9.13 -0.60 -0.37
C SER A 340 -9.93 -1.49 -1.31
N VAL A 341 -11.25 -1.32 -1.32
CA VAL A 341 -12.13 -1.95 -2.30
C VAL A 341 -12.88 -0.83 -3.01
N TYR A 342 -12.82 -0.84 -4.33
CA TYR A 342 -13.63 0.00 -5.20
C TYR A 342 -14.20 -0.90 -6.27
N GLN A 343 -15.50 -1.13 -6.22
CA GLN A 343 -16.17 -1.96 -7.21
C GLN A 343 -17.44 -1.26 -7.66
N GLU A 344 -17.57 -1.09 -8.96
CA GLU A 344 -18.71 -0.48 -9.62
C GLU A 344 -19.25 -1.47 -10.64
N TRP A 345 -20.57 -1.67 -10.63
CA TRP A 345 -21.23 -2.55 -11.59
C TRP A 345 -22.66 -2.11 -11.82
N SER A 346 -23.23 -2.58 -12.93
CA SER A 346 -24.65 -2.41 -13.22
C SER A 346 -25.36 -3.76 -13.09
N THR A 347 -26.57 -3.77 -12.54
CA THR A 347 -27.36 -4.99 -12.37
C THR A 347 -28.85 -4.71 -12.48
N SER A 348 -29.61 -5.69 -12.99
CA SER A 348 -31.07 -5.71 -12.90
C SER A 348 -31.59 -6.36 -11.62
N GLN A 349 -30.71 -7.07 -10.90
CA GLN A 349 -31.07 -7.79 -9.69
C GLN A 349 -31.26 -6.82 -8.53
N ARG A 350 -32.42 -6.90 -7.89
CA ARG A 350 -32.74 -6.12 -6.69
C ARG A 350 -32.08 -6.67 -5.42
N ARG A 351 -31.60 -7.91 -5.47
CA ARG A 351 -30.83 -8.55 -4.39
C ARG A 351 -29.41 -8.76 -4.87
N ILE A 352 -28.47 -8.20 -4.13
CA ILE A 352 -27.05 -8.22 -4.46
C ILE A 352 -26.32 -8.95 -3.33
N SER A 353 -25.70 -10.08 -3.66
CA SER A 353 -24.88 -10.85 -2.72
C SER A 353 -23.56 -10.12 -2.46
N LEU A 354 -23.18 -9.99 -1.19
CA LEU A 354 -21.90 -9.41 -0.76
C LEU A 354 -21.01 -10.45 -0.07
N LYS A 355 -21.24 -11.75 -0.30
CA LYS A 355 -20.52 -12.84 0.38
C LYS A 355 -19.02 -12.87 0.06
N SER A 356 -18.63 -12.46 -1.15
CA SER A 356 -17.23 -12.44 -1.62
C SER A 356 -16.40 -11.26 -1.11
N PHE A 357 -17.01 -10.31 -0.39
CA PHE A 357 -16.30 -9.13 0.12
C PHE A 357 -15.75 -9.38 1.53
N PRO A 358 -14.52 -8.93 1.81
CA PRO A 358 -13.91 -9.12 3.13
C PRO A 358 -14.67 -8.35 4.21
N GLU A 359 -14.50 -8.77 5.46
CA GLU A 359 -15.17 -8.13 6.59
C GLU A 359 -14.73 -6.67 6.75
N GLY A 360 -15.68 -5.76 7.02
CA GLY A 360 -15.35 -4.36 7.16
C GLY A 360 -16.51 -3.38 6.98
N LEU A 361 -16.18 -2.10 7.10
CA LEU A 361 -17.10 -1.00 6.88
C LEU A 361 -17.03 -0.54 5.41
N TYR A 362 -18.17 -0.62 4.73
CA TYR A 362 -18.34 -0.21 3.35
C TYR A 362 -19.30 0.96 3.24
N ARG A 363 -19.07 1.80 2.24
CA ARG A 363 -20.01 2.79 1.73
C ARG A 363 -20.57 2.26 0.43
N VAL A 364 -21.87 1.98 0.42
CA VAL A 364 -22.59 1.58 -0.80
C VAL A 364 -23.36 2.77 -1.32
N GLU A 365 -23.24 3.03 -2.61
CA GLU A 365 -24.04 3.99 -3.35
C GLU A 365 -24.80 3.23 -4.43
N VAL A 366 -26.11 3.43 -4.51
CA VAL A 366 -26.95 2.85 -5.55
C VAL A 366 -27.62 3.98 -6.31
N GLN A 367 -27.57 3.91 -7.63
CA GLN A 367 -28.18 4.85 -8.56
C GLN A 367 -29.24 4.14 -9.41
N SER A 368 -30.42 4.75 -9.54
CA SER A 368 -31.45 4.38 -10.52
C SER A 368 -31.94 5.65 -11.21
N GLY A 369 -31.62 5.78 -12.50
CA GLY A 369 -31.83 7.01 -13.26
C GLY A 369 -31.12 8.21 -12.61
N LYS A 370 -31.89 9.24 -12.24
CA LYS A 370 -31.37 10.47 -11.59
C LYS A 370 -31.28 10.37 -10.06
N ARG A 371 -31.84 9.32 -9.45
CA ARG A 371 -31.83 9.15 -7.99
C ARG A 371 -30.60 8.39 -7.53
N ARG A 372 -30.01 8.84 -6.43
CA ARG A 372 -28.87 8.20 -5.76
C ARG A 372 -29.17 8.04 -4.28
N VAL A 373 -28.86 6.87 -3.74
CA VAL A 373 -28.97 6.57 -2.31
C VAL A 373 -27.64 5.99 -1.83
N GLN A 374 -27.12 6.55 -0.75
CA GLN A 374 -25.86 6.13 -0.16
C GLN A 374 -26.11 5.59 1.26
N ARG A 375 -25.48 4.47 1.63
CA ARG A 375 -25.56 3.90 2.97
C ARG A 375 -24.21 3.35 3.40
N LYS A 376 -23.91 3.47 4.70
CA LYS A 376 -22.80 2.75 5.31
C LYS A 376 -23.30 1.41 5.82
N ILE A 377 -22.61 0.34 5.46
CA ILE A 377 -22.91 -1.03 5.89
C ILE A 377 -21.65 -1.65 6.50
N PHE A 378 -21.84 -2.60 7.39
CA PHE A 378 -20.75 -3.38 7.96
C PHE A 378 -20.94 -4.84 7.56
N LEU A 379 -19.94 -5.42 6.88
CA LEU A 379 -19.91 -6.82 6.50
C LEU A 379 -19.13 -7.60 7.57
N GLY A 380 -19.72 -8.66 8.12
CA GLY A 380 -19.12 -9.48 9.18
C GLY A 380 -19.71 -9.23 10.58
N GLN A 381 -19.05 -9.76 11.61
CA GLN A 381 -19.46 -9.58 13.01
C GLN A 381 -18.59 -8.52 13.70
N LYS A 382 -19.23 -7.54 14.36
CA LYS A 382 -18.52 -6.48 15.09
C LYS A 382 -18.10 -6.94 16.49
N ASN A 383 -17.30 -8.00 16.56
CA ASN A 383 -16.79 -8.56 17.82
C ASN A 383 -15.42 -7.97 18.20
N LYS A 384 -14.96 -8.24 19.44
CA LYS A 384 -13.64 -7.79 19.92
C LYS A 384 -12.49 -8.34 19.05
N ALA A 385 -12.63 -9.57 18.54
CA ALA A 385 -11.68 -10.20 17.64
C ALA A 385 -11.51 -9.43 16.32
N PHE A 386 -12.61 -9.01 15.68
CA PHE A 386 -12.59 -8.16 14.50
C PHE A 386 -11.87 -6.84 14.76
N LEU A 387 -12.14 -6.18 15.88
CA LEU A 387 -11.46 -4.92 16.23
C LEU A 387 -9.95 -5.11 16.45
N LYS A 388 -9.53 -6.25 17.03
CA LYS A 388 -8.11 -6.62 17.18
C LYS A 388 -7.45 -6.81 15.80
N ARG A 389 -8.06 -7.61 14.92
CA ARG A 389 -7.61 -7.82 13.53
C ARG A 389 -7.54 -6.50 12.76
N LEU A 390 -8.53 -5.63 12.91
CA LEU A 390 -8.55 -4.32 12.24
C LEU A 390 -7.43 -3.40 12.72
N ARG A 391 -7.08 -3.44 14.01
CA ARG A 391 -5.93 -2.70 14.54
C ARG A 391 -4.61 -3.23 13.98
N GLN A 392 -4.44 -4.55 13.91
CA GLN A 392 -3.26 -5.17 13.32
C GLN A 392 -3.14 -4.82 11.83
N HIS A 393 -4.24 -4.93 11.08
CA HIS A 393 -4.29 -4.52 9.67
C HIS A 393 -3.93 -3.05 9.46
N LYS A 394 -4.43 -2.14 10.31
CA LYS A 394 -4.04 -0.71 10.26
C LYS A 394 -2.54 -0.51 10.51
N LYS A 395 -1.93 -1.28 11.40
CA LYS A 395 -0.48 -1.23 11.63
C LYS A 395 0.28 -1.71 10.40
N GLN A 396 -0.14 -2.83 9.81
CA GLN A 396 0.44 -3.35 8.56
C GLN A 396 0.32 -2.33 7.41
N LEU A 397 -0.85 -1.73 7.21
CA LEU A 397 -1.06 -0.68 6.21
C LEU A 397 -0.14 0.53 6.45
N SER A 398 0.00 0.96 7.71
CA SER A 398 0.91 2.06 8.06
C SER A 398 2.37 1.71 7.73
N TYR A 399 2.80 0.48 8.01
CA TYR A 399 4.13 0.01 7.68
C TYR A 399 4.35 -0.03 6.16
N TRP A 400 3.40 -0.59 5.42
CA TRP A 400 3.45 -0.66 3.96
C TRP A 400 3.54 0.74 3.32
N HIS A 401 2.73 1.70 3.77
CA HIS A 401 2.81 3.08 3.30
C HIS A 401 4.16 3.75 3.62
N GLN A 402 4.80 3.41 4.74
CA GLN A 402 6.15 3.90 5.05
C GLN A 402 7.18 3.31 4.09
N GLN A 403 7.11 2.01 3.80
CA GLN A 403 8.00 1.37 2.82
C GLN A 403 7.83 1.95 1.43
N GLU A 404 6.58 2.14 0.96
CA GLU A 404 6.28 2.75 -0.33
C GLU A 404 6.83 4.18 -0.42
N LYS A 405 6.66 4.96 0.65
CA LYS A 405 7.26 6.30 0.76
C LYS A 405 8.79 6.26 0.66
N TRP A 406 9.44 5.32 1.35
CA TRP A 406 10.90 5.15 1.26
C TRP A 406 11.34 4.76 -0.15
N LYS A 407 10.63 3.85 -0.82
CA LYS A 407 10.89 3.45 -2.20
C LYS A 407 10.79 4.65 -3.16
N LEU A 408 9.73 5.45 -3.04
CA LEU A 408 9.57 6.68 -3.83
C LEU A 408 10.70 7.69 -3.59
N ILE A 409 11.16 7.84 -2.34
CA ILE A 409 12.31 8.69 -2.02
C ILE A 409 13.58 8.17 -2.69
N GLN A 410 13.82 6.86 -2.68
CA GLN A 410 14.99 6.26 -3.35
C GLN A 410 14.93 6.45 -4.87
N MET A 411 13.80 6.13 -5.50
CA MET A 411 13.59 6.35 -6.94
C MET A 411 13.80 7.83 -7.32
N THR A 412 13.34 8.75 -6.48
CA THR A 412 13.55 10.20 -6.70
C THR A 412 15.03 10.56 -6.63
N LYS A 413 15.79 9.98 -5.69
CA LYS A 413 17.24 10.20 -5.58
C LYS A 413 17.98 9.64 -6.79
N GLU A 414 17.61 8.45 -7.26
CA GLU A 414 18.20 7.84 -8.46
C GLU A 414 17.90 8.66 -9.71
N LEU A 415 16.66 9.11 -9.88
CA LEU A 415 16.28 10.02 -10.97
C LEU A 415 17.11 11.31 -10.93
N LEU A 416 17.30 11.90 -9.74
CA LEU A 416 18.13 13.10 -9.58
C LEU A 416 19.60 12.84 -9.94
N ARG A 417 20.16 11.68 -9.59
CA ARG A 417 21.51 11.27 -10.00
C ARG A 417 21.60 11.16 -11.53
N HIS A 418 20.64 10.49 -12.17
CA HIS A 418 20.60 10.39 -13.62
C HIS A 418 20.51 11.76 -14.29
N ILE A 419 19.67 12.67 -13.80
CA ILE A 419 19.58 14.05 -14.30
C ILE A 419 20.91 14.79 -14.14
N GLN A 420 21.67 14.55 -13.06
CA GLN A 420 22.99 15.15 -12.88
C GLN A 420 24.03 14.60 -13.86
N THR A 421 23.92 13.33 -14.27
CA THR A 421 24.82 12.73 -15.26
C THR A 421 24.55 13.19 -16.69
N VAL A 422 23.33 13.64 -17.00
CA VAL A 422 23.00 14.22 -18.30
C VAL A 422 23.70 15.58 -18.41
N LYS A 423 24.82 15.61 -19.14
CA LYS A 423 25.66 16.81 -19.37
C LYS A 423 24.94 17.91 -20.17
N ASP A 424 23.79 17.63 -20.76
CA ASP A 424 23.05 18.60 -21.54
C ASP A 424 22.40 19.68 -20.65
N LEU A 425 23.09 20.82 -20.56
CA LEU A 425 22.63 22.03 -19.88
C LEU A 425 21.26 22.50 -20.39
N LYS A 426 20.88 22.23 -21.65
CA LYS A 426 19.57 22.61 -22.21
C LYS A 426 18.47 21.74 -21.62
N PHE A 427 18.66 20.41 -21.57
CA PHE A 427 17.72 19.50 -20.92
C PHE A 427 17.53 19.84 -19.44
N ARG A 428 18.63 20.12 -18.71
CA ARG A 428 18.58 20.48 -17.29
C ARG A 428 17.77 21.75 -17.05
N ARG A 429 17.99 22.81 -17.85
CA ARG A 429 17.20 24.07 -17.76
C ARG A 429 15.74 23.87 -18.11
N TRP A 430 15.44 23.10 -19.16
CA TRP A 430 14.07 22.79 -19.59
C TRP A 430 13.31 22.00 -18.51
N PHE A 431 13.92 20.93 -17.99
CA PHE A 431 13.32 20.07 -16.97
C PHE A 431 13.01 20.83 -15.68
N GLN A 432 13.96 21.65 -15.21
CA GLN A 432 13.79 22.44 -13.99
C GLN A 432 12.71 23.52 -14.14
N LYS A 433 12.59 24.12 -15.33
CA LYS A 433 11.51 25.07 -15.66
C LYS A 433 10.14 24.39 -15.68
N ASN A 434 10.03 23.19 -16.24
CA ASN A 434 8.76 22.46 -16.32
C ASN A 434 8.31 21.85 -15.00
N ILE A 435 9.24 21.31 -14.19
CA ILE A 435 8.91 20.93 -12.81
C ILE A 435 8.41 22.16 -12.05
N ASN A 436 9.13 23.27 -12.07
CA ASN A 436 8.69 24.46 -11.35
C ASN A 436 7.33 24.98 -11.83
N ARG A 437 7.01 24.89 -13.12
CA ARG A 437 5.68 25.24 -13.67
C ARG A 437 4.59 24.29 -13.20
N SER A 438 4.79 22.98 -13.33
CA SER A 438 3.82 21.97 -12.89
C SER A 438 3.55 22.07 -11.39
N TRP A 439 4.60 22.24 -10.59
CA TRP A 439 4.47 22.43 -9.14
C TRP A 439 3.87 23.78 -8.73
N LYS A 440 4.09 24.86 -9.50
CA LYS A 440 3.36 26.13 -9.29
C LYS A 440 1.88 25.95 -9.54
N GLY A 441 1.48 25.22 -10.59
CA GLY A 441 0.08 24.89 -10.85
C GLY A 441 -0.56 24.07 -9.72
N VAL A 442 0.15 23.05 -9.22
CA VAL A 442 -0.32 22.24 -8.07
C VAL A 442 -0.42 23.09 -6.80
N HIS A 443 0.57 23.93 -6.49
CA HIS A 443 0.51 24.83 -5.34
C HIS A 443 -0.63 25.84 -5.46
N GLN A 444 -0.83 26.44 -6.64
CA GLN A 444 -1.87 27.44 -6.87
C GLN A 444 -3.25 26.80 -6.76
N SER A 445 -3.45 25.60 -7.32
CA SER A 445 -4.67 24.81 -7.14
C SER A 445 -4.91 24.46 -5.66
N PHE A 446 -3.88 24.03 -4.94
CA PHE A 446 -3.97 23.74 -3.50
C PHE A 446 -4.34 24.99 -2.68
N PHE A 447 -3.70 26.13 -2.93
CA PHE A 447 -4.00 27.40 -2.24
C PHE A 447 -5.39 27.96 -2.59
N MET A 448 -5.84 27.82 -3.84
CA MET A 448 -7.20 28.22 -4.23
C MET A 448 -8.26 27.32 -3.58
N ASN A 449 -8.01 26.01 -3.53
CA ASN A 449 -8.86 25.06 -2.81
C ASN A 449 -8.86 25.32 -1.30
N LEU A 450 -7.72 25.67 -0.72
CA LEU A 450 -7.57 26.08 0.68
C LEU A 450 -8.41 27.32 0.99
N LYS A 451 -8.27 28.37 0.17
CA LYS A 451 -9.03 29.62 0.34
C LYS A 451 -10.53 29.40 0.20
N SER A 452 -10.95 28.58 -0.77
CA SER A 452 -12.36 28.18 -0.96
C SER A 452 -12.89 27.37 0.23
N PHE A 453 -12.09 26.44 0.75
CA PHE A 453 -12.43 25.63 1.91
C PHE A 453 -12.58 26.46 3.19
N CYS A 454 -11.62 27.36 3.46
CA CYS A 454 -11.69 28.27 4.60
C CYS A 454 -12.90 29.20 4.51
N LYS A 455 -13.21 29.73 3.32
CA LYS A 455 -14.42 30.54 3.08
C LYS A 455 -15.69 29.73 3.37
N LYS A 456 -15.78 28.49 2.87
CA LYS A 456 -16.92 27.60 3.15
C LYS A 456 -17.09 27.28 4.64
N ILE A 457 -16.01 27.07 5.39
CA ILE A 457 -16.10 26.84 6.85
C ILE A 457 -16.59 28.08 7.58
N LEU A 458 -16.13 29.27 7.17
CA LEU A 458 -16.55 30.54 7.76
C LEU A 458 -18.03 30.84 7.47
N ASP A 459 -18.49 30.53 6.26
CA ASP A 459 -19.87 30.77 5.81
C ASP A 459 -20.88 29.74 6.36
N GLN A 460 -20.44 28.53 6.71
CA GLN A 460 -21.32 27.50 7.28
C GLN A 460 -21.74 27.82 8.72
N LYS A 461 -23.04 28.02 8.99
CA LYS A 461 -23.64 28.16 10.33
C LYS A 461 -23.48 26.86 11.16
N MET A 462 -22.27 26.58 11.64
CA MET A 462 -21.95 25.44 12.50
C MET A 462 -21.53 25.91 13.89
N PRO A 463 -21.76 25.09 14.94
CA PRO A 463 -21.23 25.35 16.27
C PRO A 463 -19.71 25.51 16.24
N LEU A 464 -19.18 26.44 17.04
CA LEU A 464 -17.76 26.81 17.05
C LEU A 464 -16.83 25.60 17.30
N LYS A 465 -17.29 24.62 18.08
CA LYS A 465 -16.55 23.39 18.42
C LYS A 465 -16.27 22.52 17.18
N ASP A 466 -17.24 22.41 16.28
CA ASP A 466 -17.12 21.60 15.05
C ASP A 466 -16.27 22.30 13.99
N ARG A 467 -16.37 23.64 13.89
CA ARG A 467 -15.47 24.44 13.06
C ARG A 467 -14.00 24.24 13.49
N ARG A 468 -13.73 24.24 14.80
CA ARG A 468 -12.37 24.00 15.35
C ARG A 468 -11.86 22.59 15.07
N ALA A 469 -12.72 21.58 15.15
CA ALA A 469 -12.35 20.20 14.85
C ALA A 469 -12.01 20.00 13.36
N GLN A 470 -12.80 20.58 12.45
CA GLN A 470 -12.52 20.54 11.01
C GLN A 470 -11.26 21.31 10.64
N ALA A 471 -11.06 22.51 11.19
CA ALA A 471 -9.85 23.30 10.97
C ALA A 471 -8.58 22.57 11.46
N LYS A 472 -8.64 21.89 12.62
CA LYS A 472 -7.52 21.07 13.12
C LYS A 472 -7.24 19.87 12.21
N ALA A 473 -8.26 19.12 11.79
CA ALA A 473 -8.09 17.98 10.89
C ALA A 473 -7.45 18.41 9.56
N PHE A 474 -7.88 19.54 9.02
CA PHE A 474 -7.33 20.11 7.80
C PHE A 474 -5.88 20.59 7.97
N TYR A 475 -5.58 21.28 9.08
CA TYR A 475 -4.21 21.70 9.42
C TYR A 475 -3.24 20.52 9.49
N TYR A 476 -3.63 19.40 10.09
CA TYR A 476 -2.80 18.19 10.13
C TYR A 476 -2.56 17.60 8.74
N GLU A 477 -3.55 17.63 7.84
CA GLU A 477 -3.36 17.15 6.46
C GLU A 477 -2.44 18.10 5.67
N ALA A 478 -2.56 19.42 5.86
CA ALA A 478 -1.66 20.40 5.26
C ALA A 478 -0.21 20.26 5.79
N GLN A 479 -0.04 20.01 7.09
CA GLN A 479 1.27 19.79 7.72
C GLN A 479 1.90 18.46 7.25
N ARG A 480 1.09 17.43 7.03
CA ARG A 480 1.53 16.15 6.43
C ARG A 480 2.07 16.37 5.00
N LEU A 481 1.45 17.26 4.22
CA LEU A 481 1.91 17.62 2.88
C LEU A 481 3.15 18.56 2.91
N SER A 482 3.27 19.43 3.92
CA SER A 482 4.41 20.37 4.05
C SER A 482 5.73 19.72 4.42
N LEU A 483 5.68 18.65 5.22
CA LEU A 483 6.85 17.88 5.65
C LEU A 483 7.65 17.27 4.48
N TYR A 484 7.09 17.21 3.26
CA TYR A 484 7.80 16.77 2.06
C TYR A 484 8.86 17.75 1.54
N ARG A 485 8.91 19.00 2.03
CA ARG A 485 9.80 20.04 1.48
C ARG A 485 10.84 20.63 2.42
N GLY A 486 10.90 20.20 3.68
CA GLY A 486 11.87 20.75 4.65
C GLY A 486 11.77 22.27 4.89
N LYS A 487 10.71 22.93 4.42
CA LYS A 487 10.40 24.34 4.69
C LYS A 487 9.07 24.41 5.44
N LYS A 488 9.03 25.14 6.56
CA LYS A 488 7.79 25.38 7.33
C LYS A 488 6.80 26.14 6.43
N LEU A 489 5.63 25.54 6.24
CA LEU A 489 4.46 26.14 5.58
C LEU A 489 3.78 27.16 6.49
#